data_AF-A0A4Y2EBJ6-F1
#
_entry.id   AF-A0A4Y2EBJ6-F1
#
_cell.length_a   1.000
_cell.length_b   1.000
_cell.length_c   1.000
_cell.angle_alpha   90.00
_cell.angle_beta   90.00
_cell.angle_gamma   90.00
#
_symmetry.space_group_name_H-M   'P 1'
#
loop_
_entity.id
_entity.type
_entity.pdbx_description
1 polymer ?
#
loop_
_entity_poly.entity_id
_entity_poly.type
_entity_poly.pdbx_seq_one_letter_code
_entity_poly.pdbx_strand_id
1 'polypeptide(L)'
;MDKQDIQQCLEEKGFKIERITQMKNFREKILLPLFLTDVKKIGNYANIYNIREICYYRIKVEPYRKRKKATICFNCSGFYHSARNCHMRPRCIKCNGEHATRDCNITEKIIEPTCINCGEKGHLAAWKGCKALPVITKPLVRQQRKSYAQAATVQRKTIPNPEGKTKK
;
A
#
# COMPACT_ATOMS: atom_id res chain seq x y z
N MET A 1 21.17 16.56 -5.82
CA MET A 1 20.92 15.26 -6.45
C MET A 1 19.45 15.14 -6.69
N ASP A 2 19.08 15.12 -7.97
CA ASP A 2 17.69 15.08 -8.39
C ASP A 2 17.19 13.64 -8.45
N LYS A 3 15.87 13.49 -8.51
CA LYS A 3 15.23 12.16 -8.54
C LYS A 3 15.64 11.36 -9.78
N GLN A 4 15.92 12.05 -10.89
CA GLN A 4 16.35 11.45 -12.16
C GLN A 4 17.76 10.87 -12.02
N ASP A 5 18.69 11.60 -11.43
CA ASP A 5 20.06 11.13 -11.17
C ASP A 5 20.06 9.85 -10.33
N ILE A 6 19.24 9.83 -9.26
CA ILE A 6 19.11 8.64 -8.39
C ILE A 6 18.56 7.45 -9.17
N GLN A 7 17.56 7.70 -10.04
CA GLN A 7 16.98 6.65 -10.85
C GLN A 7 18.03 6.03 -11.76
N GLN A 8 18.75 6.87 -12.50
CA GLN A 8 19.78 6.43 -13.44
C GLN A 8 20.90 5.67 -12.71
N CYS A 9 21.47 6.22 -11.63
CA CYS A 9 22.54 5.55 -10.90
C CYS A 9 22.10 4.21 -10.26
N LEU A 10 20.81 4.03 -9.96
CA LEU A 10 20.27 2.74 -9.51
C LEU A 10 20.05 1.76 -10.67
N GLU A 11 19.58 2.25 -11.82
CA GLU A 11 19.40 1.45 -13.03
C GLU A 11 20.75 0.96 -13.59
N GLU A 12 21.79 1.79 -13.57
CA GLU A 12 23.18 1.42 -13.93
C GLU A 12 23.74 0.32 -13.04
N LYS A 13 23.31 0.25 -11.77
CA LYS A 13 23.66 -0.86 -10.85
C LYS A 13 22.79 -2.10 -11.06
N GLY A 14 21.92 -2.11 -12.07
CA GLY A 14 21.09 -3.25 -12.48
C GLY A 14 19.73 -3.33 -11.78
N PHE A 15 19.29 -2.30 -11.05
CA PHE A 15 18.00 -2.31 -10.38
C PHE A 15 16.90 -1.71 -11.24
N LYS A 16 15.79 -2.44 -11.42
CA LYS A 16 14.62 -1.90 -12.11
C LYS A 16 13.76 -1.06 -11.16
N ILE A 17 13.81 0.26 -11.33
CA ILE A 17 13.08 1.21 -10.50
C ILE A 17 11.70 1.50 -11.10
N GLU A 18 10.67 1.51 -10.27
CA GLU A 18 9.30 1.85 -10.69
C GLU A 18 8.93 3.29 -10.32
N ARG A 19 9.40 3.76 -9.15
CA ARG A 19 9.07 5.09 -8.66
C ARG A 19 10.10 5.57 -7.64
N ILE A 20 10.46 6.85 -7.73
CA ILE A 20 11.23 7.55 -6.70
C ILE A 20 10.43 8.75 -6.22
N THR A 21 10.35 8.95 -4.91
CA THR A 21 9.67 10.09 -4.31
C THR A 21 10.53 10.68 -3.21
N GLN A 22 10.91 11.94 -3.38
CA GLN A 22 11.61 12.69 -2.35
C GLN A 22 10.65 13.05 -1.23
N MET A 23 11.09 12.82 0.00
CA MET A 23 10.31 13.12 1.19
C MET A 23 10.40 14.62 1.51
N LYS A 24 9.34 15.13 2.15
CA LYS A 24 9.21 16.52 2.53
C LYS A 24 8.87 16.61 4.00
N ASN A 25 9.49 17.52 4.74
CA ASN A 25 9.00 17.93 6.04
C ASN A 25 7.67 18.66 5.83
N PHE A 26 6.56 18.03 6.22
CA PHE A 26 5.23 18.61 6.02
C PHE A 26 4.98 19.86 6.87
N ARG A 27 5.66 20.01 8.02
CA ARG A 27 5.50 21.16 8.90
C ARG A 27 6.22 22.39 8.33
N GLU A 28 7.48 22.23 7.97
CA GLU A 28 8.34 23.31 7.47
C GLU A 28 8.22 23.53 5.95
N LYS A 29 7.56 22.60 5.25
CA LYS A 29 7.47 22.58 3.78
C LYS A 29 8.83 22.51 3.07
N ILE A 30 9.86 21.97 3.71
CA ILE A 30 11.22 21.80 3.18
C ILE A 30 11.42 20.36 2.67
N LEU A 31 12.13 20.20 1.54
CA LEU A 31 12.51 18.89 1.01
C LEU A 31 13.62 18.26 1.84
N LEU A 32 13.48 16.97 2.14
CA LEU A 32 14.48 16.23 2.90
C LEU A 32 15.47 15.53 1.96
N PRO A 33 16.70 15.26 2.40
CA PRO A 33 17.65 14.39 1.70
C PRO A 33 17.26 12.90 1.88
N LEU A 34 15.96 12.59 1.88
CA LEU A 34 15.40 11.26 2.05
C LEU A 34 14.53 10.94 0.83
N PHE A 35 14.76 9.77 0.25
CA PHE A 35 14.07 9.31 -0.94
C PHE A 35 13.42 7.95 -0.67
N LEU A 36 12.19 7.79 -1.13
CA LEU A 36 11.48 6.52 -1.12
C LEU A 36 11.46 5.95 -2.53
N THR A 37 11.98 4.73 -2.68
CA THR A 37 12.12 4.07 -3.98
C THR A 37 11.33 2.76 -4.01
N ASP A 38 10.48 2.61 -5.02
CA ASP A 38 9.79 1.36 -5.34
C ASP A 38 10.65 0.58 -6.35
N VAL A 39 11.16 -0.58 -5.94
CA VAL A 39 12.02 -1.45 -6.76
C VAL A 39 11.20 -2.65 -7.22
N LYS A 40 11.22 -2.94 -8.53
CA LYS A 40 10.58 -4.15 -9.04
C LYS A 40 11.34 -5.38 -8.56
N LYS A 41 10.58 -6.41 -8.14
CA LYS A 41 11.14 -7.67 -7.65
C LYS A 41 11.59 -8.57 -8.80
N ILE A 42 12.57 -8.11 -9.56
CA ILE A 42 13.12 -8.79 -10.74
C ILE A 42 14.63 -8.87 -10.57
N GLY A 43 15.24 -10.02 -10.87
CA GLY A 43 16.68 -10.22 -10.78
C GLY A 43 17.22 -10.04 -9.36
N ASN A 44 18.30 -9.26 -9.24
CA ASN A 44 19.08 -9.04 -8.02
C ASN A 44 18.50 -7.98 -7.07
N TYR A 45 17.20 -7.68 -7.13
CA TYR A 45 16.55 -6.58 -6.39
C TYR A 45 16.86 -6.55 -4.87
N ALA A 46 17.07 -7.71 -4.24
CA ALA A 46 17.35 -7.80 -2.81
C ALA A 46 18.70 -7.18 -2.42
N ASN A 47 19.65 -7.11 -3.36
CA ASN A 47 20.98 -6.57 -3.12
C ASN A 47 20.98 -5.04 -2.99
N ILE A 48 19.83 -4.37 -3.22
CA ILE A 48 19.73 -2.91 -3.05
C ILE A 48 20.10 -2.48 -1.62
N TYR A 49 19.82 -3.33 -0.62
CA TYR A 49 20.17 -3.04 0.78
C TYR A 49 21.68 -3.08 1.06
N ASN A 50 22.48 -3.63 0.16
CA ASN A 50 23.93 -3.68 0.27
C ASN A 50 24.61 -2.43 -0.32
N ILE A 51 23.86 -1.60 -1.06
CA ILE A 51 24.39 -0.37 -1.65
C ILE A 51 24.71 0.62 -0.53
N ARG A 52 25.95 1.11 -0.52
CA ARG A 52 26.43 2.16 0.38
C ARG A 52 26.72 3.47 -0.34
N GLU A 53 26.85 3.42 -1.67
CA GLU A 53 27.25 4.57 -2.49
C GLU A 53 26.46 4.57 -3.79
N ILE A 54 25.91 5.73 -4.14
CA ILE A 54 25.18 5.99 -5.39
C ILE A 54 25.67 7.31 -5.95
N CYS A 55 25.97 7.33 -7.25
CA CYS A 55 26.67 8.44 -7.90
C CYS A 55 27.93 8.82 -7.08
N TYR A 56 27.98 10.03 -6.52
CA TYR A 56 29.08 10.54 -5.68
C TYR A 56 28.73 10.65 -4.19
N TYR A 57 27.60 10.07 -3.76
CA TYR A 57 27.09 10.19 -2.41
C TYR A 57 27.19 8.88 -1.64
N ARG A 58 27.62 8.98 -0.38
CA ARG A 58 27.45 7.92 0.62
C ARG A 58 26.03 7.93 1.14
N ILE A 59 25.37 6.77 1.06
CA ILE A 59 23.97 6.59 1.41
C ILE A 59 23.77 5.40 2.34
N LYS A 60 22.60 5.36 2.98
CA LYS A 60 22.12 4.21 3.73
C LYS A 60 20.75 3.81 3.20
N VAL A 61 20.63 2.57 2.72
CA VAL A 61 19.35 2.02 2.28
C VAL A 61 18.69 1.30 3.45
N GLU A 62 17.52 1.76 3.87
CA GLU A 62 16.72 1.09 4.91
C GLU A 62 15.44 0.48 4.32
N PRO A 63 14.98 -0.68 4.84
CA PRO A 63 13.69 -1.23 4.45
C PRO A 63 12.54 -0.29 4.87
N TYR A 64 11.53 -0.17 4.00
CA TYR A 64 10.36 0.66 4.29
C TYR A 64 9.61 0.15 5.52
N ARG A 65 9.51 0.99 6.55
CA ARG A 65 8.77 0.68 7.77
C ARG A 65 7.28 0.93 7.55
N LYS A 66 6.54 -0.15 7.28
CA LYS A 66 5.08 -0.10 7.13
C LYS A 66 4.43 0.40 8.43
N ARG A 67 3.47 1.32 8.29
CA ARG A 67 2.61 1.73 9.40
C ARG A 67 1.68 0.57 9.78
N LYS A 68 1.54 0.29 11.08
CA LYS A 68 0.60 -0.73 11.60
C LYS A 68 -0.84 -0.21 11.67
N LYS A 69 -1.29 0.50 10.65
CA LYS A 69 -2.63 1.10 10.60
C LYS A 69 -3.24 0.79 9.25
N ALA A 70 -4.53 0.47 9.25
CA ALA A 70 -5.25 0.32 8.00
C ALA A 70 -5.20 1.64 7.22
N THR A 71 -4.73 1.58 5.98
CA THR A 71 -4.85 2.71 5.05
C THR A 71 -6.32 2.86 4.68
N ILE A 72 -6.83 4.08 4.71
CA ILE A 72 -8.17 4.41 4.22
C ILE A 72 -8.04 4.90 2.79
N CYS A 73 -8.85 4.33 1.91
CA CYS A 73 -8.91 4.70 0.52
C CYS A 73 -9.69 6.00 0.35
N PHE A 74 -9.06 7.05 -0.18
CA PHE A 74 -9.74 8.33 -0.44
C PHE A 74 -10.76 8.29 -1.59
N ASN A 75 -10.81 7.20 -2.35
CA ASN A 75 -11.81 7.02 -3.41
C ASN A 75 -13.11 6.44 -2.83
N CYS A 76 -13.06 5.29 -2.14
CA CYS A 76 -14.25 4.58 -1.67
C CYS A 76 -14.45 4.56 -0.15
N SER A 77 -13.58 5.22 0.62
CA SER A 77 -13.54 5.21 2.10
C SER A 77 -13.27 3.83 2.75
N GLY A 78 -13.00 2.79 1.95
CA GLY A 78 -12.67 1.44 2.40
C GLY A 78 -11.25 1.30 2.95
N PHE A 79 -10.95 0.16 3.56
CA PHE A 79 -9.67 -0.11 4.22
C PHE A 79 -8.67 -0.90 3.35
N TYR A 80 -7.39 -0.85 3.73
CA TYR A 80 -6.28 -1.66 3.22
C TYR A 80 -5.78 -1.41 1.80
N HIS A 81 -6.27 -0.37 1.12
CA HIS A 81 -5.80 -0.02 -0.21
C HIS A 81 -5.75 1.50 -0.41
N SER A 82 -4.98 1.93 -1.41
CA SER A 82 -4.89 3.33 -1.81
C SER A 82 -5.91 3.66 -2.90
N ALA A 83 -6.26 4.94 -3.03
CA ALA A 83 -7.15 5.41 -4.09
C ALA A 83 -6.63 5.10 -5.49
N ARG A 84 -5.30 5.10 -5.69
CA ARG A 84 -4.66 4.82 -6.99
C ARG A 84 -4.98 3.42 -7.52
N ASN A 85 -5.15 2.44 -6.63
CA ASN A 85 -5.38 1.05 -7.00
C ASN A 85 -6.81 0.60 -6.67
N CYS A 86 -7.72 1.56 -6.53
CA CYS A 86 -9.12 1.34 -6.19
C CYS A 86 -9.95 1.28 -7.47
N HIS A 87 -10.70 0.19 -7.62
CA HIS A 87 -11.63 -0.02 -8.74
C HIS A 87 -13.10 0.09 -8.31
N MET A 88 -13.34 0.55 -7.08
CA MET A 88 -14.69 0.76 -6.54
C MET A 88 -15.23 2.13 -6.98
N ARG A 89 -16.56 2.25 -7.02
CA ARG A 89 -17.22 3.55 -7.22
C ARG A 89 -16.76 4.55 -6.15
N PRO A 90 -16.57 5.82 -6.52
CA PRO A 90 -16.19 6.86 -5.57
C PRO A 90 -17.31 7.05 -4.54
N ARG A 91 -16.91 7.32 -3.30
CA ARG A 91 -17.81 7.58 -2.20
C ARG A 91 -17.29 8.77 -1.40
N CYS A 92 -18.09 9.82 -1.33
CA CYS A 92 -17.72 11.04 -0.66
C CYS A 92 -17.70 10.85 0.85
N ILE A 93 -16.57 11.13 1.51
CA ILE A 93 -16.40 10.95 2.95
C ILE A 93 -17.33 11.84 3.79
N LYS A 94 -17.78 12.96 3.21
CA LYS A 94 -18.58 13.99 3.87
C LYS A 94 -20.08 13.65 3.90
N CYS A 95 -20.64 13.30 2.75
CA CYS A 95 -22.08 13.14 2.56
C CYS A 95 -22.51 11.73 2.12
N ASN A 96 -21.58 10.78 1.99
CA ASN A 96 -21.84 9.42 1.52
C ASN A 96 -22.39 9.32 0.07
N GLY A 97 -22.33 10.39 -0.73
CA GLY A 97 -22.75 10.39 -2.13
C GLY A 97 -21.78 9.67 -3.08
N GLU A 98 -22.26 9.26 -4.25
CA GLU A 98 -21.50 8.58 -5.32
C GLU A 98 -20.61 9.56 -6.14
N HIS A 99 -19.72 10.28 -5.46
CA HIS A 99 -18.75 11.20 -6.08
C HIS A 99 -17.46 11.26 -5.26
N ALA A 100 -16.38 11.80 -5.85
CA ALA A 100 -15.14 12.00 -5.12
C ALA A 100 -15.32 13.14 -4.09
N THR A 101 -14.65 13.05 -2.94
CA THR A 101 -14.76 14.08 -1.88
C THR A 101 -14.42 15.50 -2.36
N ARG A 102 -13.63 15.62 -3.42
CA ARG A 102 -13.25 16.91 -4.05
C ARG A 102 -14.40 17.58 -4.78
N ASP A 103 -15.33 16.79 -5.31
CA ASP A 103 -16.47 17.25 -6.12
C ASP A 103 -17.74 17.41 -5.25
N CYS A 104 -17.57 17.42 -3.93
CA CYS A 104 -18.69 17.51 -3.01
C CYS A 104 -19.14 18.95 -2.83
N ASN A 105 -20.45 19.18 -2.98
CA ASN A 105 -21.09 20.48 -2.75
C ASN A 105 -20.93 20.99 -1.30
N ILE A 106 -20.69 20.09 -0.33
CA ILE A 106 -20.47 20.48 1.06
C ILE A 106 -19.02 20.96 1.22
N THR A 107 -18.84 22.28 1.20
CA THR A 107 -17.57 22.95 1.45
C THR A 107 -17.39 23.33 2.92
N GLU A 108 -18.50 23.54 3.63
CA GLU A 108 -18.53 23.95 5.03
C GLU A 108 -18.25 22.80 6.02
N LYS A 109 -17.99 23.16 7.27
CA LYS A 109 -17.78 22.21 8.36
C LYS A 109 -19.13 21.60 8.77
N ILE A 110 -19.27 20.30 8.60
CA ILE A 110 -20.42 19.55 9.09
C ILE A 110 -20.31 19.47 10.62
N ILE A 111 -21.33 19.96 11.33
CA ILE A 111 -21.40 19.97 12.80
C ILE A 111 -21.48 18.54 13.33
N GLU A 112 -22.34 17.72 12.72
CA GLU A 112 -22.57 16.33 13.12
C GLU A 112 -22.34 15.37 11.94
N PRO A 113 -21.08 15.11 11.55
CA PRO A 113 -20.79 14.23 10.42
C PRO A 113 -21.15 12.79 10.75
N THR A 114 -21.64 12.06 9.76
CA THR A 114 -21.92 10.63 9.90
C THR A 114 -20.79 9.80 9.29
N CYS A 115 -20.28 8.83 10.03
CA CYS A 115 -19.22 7.95 9.58
C CYS A 115 -19.77 6.88 8.63
N ILE A 116 -19.22 6.84 7.43
CA ILE A 116 -19.62 5.87 6.39
C ILE A 116 -19.31 4.41 6.78
N ASN A 117 -18.27 4.20 7.58
CA ASN A 117 -17.79 2.86 7.92
C ASN A 117 -18.47 2.27 9.16
N CYS A 118 -18.92 3.10 10.12
CA CYS A 118 -19.59 2.61 11.33
C CYS A 118 -21.04 3.10 11.51
N GLY A 119 -21.51 4.05 10.70
CA GLY A 119 -22.85 4.64 10.78
C GLY A 119 -23.05 5.63 11.93
N GLU A 120 -22.07 5.82 12.81
CA GLU A 120 -22.20 6.73 13.96
C GLU A 120 -22.02 8.18 13.55
N LYS A 121 -22.72 9.05 14.27
CA LYS A 121 -22.62 10.49 14.16
C LYS A 121 -21.43 11.04 14.96
N GLY A 122 -21.03 12.26 14.66
CA GLY A 122 -19.96 13.01 15.35
C GLY A 122 -18.55 12.82 14.78
N HIS A 123 -18.34 11.93 13.80
CA HIS A 123 -17.05 11.78 13.14
C HIS A 123 -17.12 11.32 11.68
N LEU A 124 -16.06 11.61 10.92
CA LEU A 124 -15.86 11.12 9.55
C LEU A 124 -15.11 9.79 9.56
N ALA A 125 -15.22 9.01 8.47
CA ALA A 125 -14.54 7.71 8.33
C ALA A 125 -13.01 7.75 8.52
N ALA A 126 -12.37 8.92 8.33
CA ALA A 126 -10.95 9.13 8.53
C ALA A 126 -10.53 9.31 10.01
N TRP A 127 -11.50 9.39 10.93
CA TRP A 127 -11.23 9.56 12.35
C TRP A 127 -10.60 8.29 12.95
N LYS A 128 -9.49 8.47 13.68
CA LYS A 128 -8.68 7.36 14.19
C LYS A 128 -9.33 6.58 15.34
N GLY A 129 -10.33 7.16 15.99
CA GLY A 129 -11.07 6.54 17.09
C GLY A 129 -12.29 5.74 16.64
N CYS A 130 -12.56 5.66 15.34
CA CYS A 130 -13.74 4.97 14.83
C CYS A 130 -13.68 3.47 15.18
N LYS A 131 -14.76 2.92 15.74
CA LYS A 131 -14.88 1.50 16.08
C LYS A 131 -14.73 0.55 14.88
N ALA A 132 -15.09 1.02 13.68
CA ALA A 132 -14.96 0.25 12.45
C ALA A 132 -13.52 0.27 11.88
N LEU A 133 -12.61 1.07 12.45
CA LEU A 133 -11.22 1.13 11.97
C LEU A 133 -10.50 -0.19 12.32
N PRO A 134 -9.99 -0.93 11.32
CA PRO A 134 -9.36 -2.21 11.61
C PRO A 134 -8.06 -2.07 12.41
N VAL A 135 -7.98 -2.82 13.51
CA VAL A 135 -6.78 -2.92 14.33
C VAL A 135 -5.90 -4.04 13.79
N ILE A 136 -4.70 -3.68 13.30
CA ILE A 136 -3.73 -4.67 12.82
C ILE A 136 -2.97 -5.22 14.03
N THR A 137 -3.45 -6.33 14.59
CA THR A 137 -2.74 -7.08 15.64
C THR A 137 -1.61 -7.91 15.02
N LYS A 138 -0.45 -7.94 15.69
CA LYS A 138 0.56 -8.96 15.37
C LYS A 138 0.09 -10.27 16.00
N PRO A 139 0.13 -11.40 15.29
CA PRO A 139 -0.03 -12.68 15.97
C PRO A 139 1.10 -12.82 17.01
N LEU A 140 0.73 -13.21 18.23
CA LEU A 140 1.66 -13.42 19.36
C LEU A 140 2.69 -14.52 19.03
N VAL A 141 2.33 -15.44 18.13
CA VAL A 141 3.18 -16.54 17.68
C VAL A 141 3.47 -16.38 16.18
N ARG A 142 4.74 -16.47 15.80
CA ARG A 142 5.18 -16.48 14.40
C ARG A 142 4.74 -17.80 13.76
N GLN A 143 3.54 -17.83 13.19
CA GLN A 143 3.07 -18.99 12.43
C GLN A 143 4.01 -19.23 11.24
N GLN A 144 4.53 -20.45 11.09
CA GLN A 144 5.16 -20.92 9.86
C GLN A 144 4.11 -20.90 8.75
N ARG A 145 3.99 -19.77 8.05
CA ARG A 145 3.09 -19.65 6.91
C ARG A 145 3.71 -20.38 5.73
N LYS A 146 3.01 -21.39 5.22
CA LYS A 146 3.32 -22.02 3.93
C LYS A 146 3.28 -20.94 2.85
N SER A 147 4.27 -20.91 1.97
CA SER A 147 4.29 -19.95 0.87
C SER A 147 3.09 -20.18 -0.06
N TYR A 148 2.69 -19.18 -0.83
CA TYR A 148 1.61 -19.33 -1.82
C TYR A 148 1.88 -20.50 -2.77
N ALA A 149 3.14 -20.69 -3.18
CA ALA A 149 3.56 -21.83 -3.99
C ALA A 149 3.37 -23.18 -3.26
N GLN A 150 3.66 -23.25 -1.95
CA GLN A 150 3.44 -24.46 -1.14
C GLN A 150 1.95 -24.73 -0.87
N ALA A 151 1.10 -23.71 -0.86
CA ALA A 151 -0.35 -23.90 -0.73
C ALA A 151 -0.98 -24.40 -2.05
N ALA A 152 -0.49 -23.91 -3.19
CA ALA A 152 -0.97 -24.31 -4.51
C ALA A 152 -0.61 -25.78 -4.86
N THR A 153 0.51 -26.32 -4.36
CA THR A 153 0.89 -27.72 -4.60
C THR A 153 0.02 -28.72 -3.83
N VAL A 154 -0.56 -28.32 -2.69
CA VAL A 154 -1.49 -29.16 -1.91
C VAL A 154 -2.80 -29.38 -2.68
N GLN A 155 -3.32 -28.35 -3.35
CA GLN A 155 -4.56 -28.47 -4.13
C GLN A 155 -4.42 -29.38 -5.36
N ARG A 156 -3.21 -29.51 -5.92
CA ARG A 156 -2.94 -30.42 -7.04
C ARG A 156 -2.95 -31.89 -6.64
N LYS A 157 -2.73 -32.22 -5.36
CA LYS A 157 -2.75 -33.60 -4.85
C LYS A 157 -4.14 -34.10 -4.48
N THR A 158 -5.13 -33.21 -4.35
CA THR A 158 -6.49 -33.55 -3.91
C THR A 158 -7.49 -33.75 -5.04
N ILE A 159 -7.07 -33.66 -6.31
CA ILE A 159 -7.93 -33.97 -7.46
C ILE A 159 -7.68 -35.45 -7.83
N PRO A 160 -8.64 -36.37 -7.62
CA PRO A 160 -8.49 -37.75 -8.10
C PRO A 160 -8.44 -37.74 -9.63
N ASN A 161 -7.53 -38.52 -10.19
CA ASN A 161 -7.39 -38.75 -11.61
C ASN A 161 -8.69 -39.39 -12.16
N PRO A 162 -9.38 -38.81 -13.17
CA PRO A 162 -10.53 -39.49 -13.77
C PRO A 162 -10.04 -40.70 -14.55
N GLU A 163 -10.31 -41.90 -14.03
CA GLU A 163 -9.95 -43.16 -14.64
C GLU A 163 -10.68 -43.40 -15.98
N GLY A 164 -9.99 -44.16 -16.84
CA GLY A 164 -10.24 -44.33 -18.27
C GLY A 164 -11.65 -44.74 -18.68
N LYS A 165 -12.14 -44.13 -19.77
CA LYS A 165 -13.26 -44.67 -20.56
C LYS A 165 -12.74 -45.83 -21.41
N THR A 166 -13.19 -47.02 -21.05
CA THR A 166 -13.12 -48.26 -21.85
C THR A 166 -13.70 -48.05 -23.25
N LYS A 167 -12.93 -48.41 -24.27
CA LYS A 167 -13.42 -48.60 -25.64
C LYS A 167 -14.41 -49.78 -25.65
N LYS A 168 -15.58 -49.56 -26.22
CA LYS A 168 -16.48 -50.61 -26.71
C LYS A 168 -16.93 -50.20 -28.10
#